data_AF-A0A136P7L6-F1
#
_entry.id   AF-A0A136P7L6-F1
#
_cell.length_a   1.000
_cell.length_b   1.000
_cell.length_c   1.000
_cell.angle_alpha   90.00
_cell.angle_beta   90.00
_cell.angle_gamma   90.00
#
_symmetry.space_group_name_H-M   'P 1'
#
loop_
_entity.id
_entity.type
_entity.pdbx_description
1 polymer ?
#
loop_
_entity_poly.entity_id
_entity_poly.type
_entity_poly.pdbx_seq_one_letter_code
_entity_poly.pdbx_strand_id
1 'polypeptide(L)'
;MRTKNTFSLNGKKPESPTCFFEKEYNRMTEMSAALDELYWDIEKDGINTHIIRTINETVNTFYDELSRFFAMEEKLMLKELREILQEKSMADSFTNENANILLLFEALKNIFSDNDEIRKEKDLLQAEMIALADLLQRDAHKKKEILIREVNSVLPKDKLDEIRDKLKEGDLAGV
;
A
#
# COMPACT_ATOMS: atom_id res chain seq x y z
N MET A 1 -20.18 1.02 -16.64
CA MET A 1 -19.58 2.27 -16.12
C MET A 1 -19.74 2.27 -14.60
N ARG A 2 -18.70 1.90 -13.86
CA ARG A 2 -18.66 2.06 -12.39
C ARG A 2 -17.79 3.28 -12.08
N THR A 3 -18.31 4.08 -11.18
CA THR A 3 -17.85 5.42 -10.78
C THR A 3 -16.41 5.43 -10.29
N LYS A 4 -15.62 6.40 -10.78
CA LYS A 4 -14.33 6.79 -10.22
C LYS A 4 -14.53 7.24 -8.76
N ASN A 5 -14.06 6.47 -7.80
CA ASN A 5 -13.80 6.98 -6.45
C ASN A 5 -12.44 7.69 -6.48
N THR A 6 -12.44 8.90 -7.02
CA THR A 6 -11.35 9.84 -6.80
C THR A 6 -11.29 10.19 -5.32
N PHE A 7 -10.06 10.19 -4.80
CA PHE A 7 -9.65 10.62 -3.47
C PHE A 7 -10.55 11.75 -2.94
N SER A 8 -11.27 11.47 -1.85
CA SER A 8 -11.93 12.50 -1.06
C SER A 8 -11.38 12.37 0.35
N LEU A 9 -10.52 13.32 0.73
CA LEU A 9 -10.11 13.56 2.11
C LEU A 9 -11.30 13.98 3.01
N ASN A 10 -12.50 14.13 2.45
CA ASN A 10 -13.73 14.47 3.19
C ASN A 10 -14.47 13.23 3.70
N GLY A 11 -13.74 12.27 4.26
CA GLY A 11 -14.29 11.14 5.03
C GLY A 11 -14.34 11.47 6.52
N LYS A 12 -15.41 11.04 7.21
CA LYS A 12 -15.65 11.26 8.66
C LYS A 12 -14.38 11.15 9.52
N LYS A 13 -14.24 12.10 10.46
CA LYS A 13 -13.18 12.22 11.49
C LYS A 13 -12.62 10.84 11.92
N PRO A 14 -11.31 10.60 11.81
CA PRO A 14 -10.69 9.49 12.53
C PRO A 14 -10.81 9.75 14.03
N GLU A 15 -11.39 8.80 14.77
CA GLU A 15 -11.48 8.88 16.24
C GLU A 15 -10.09 8.72 16.89
N SER A 16 -9.16 8.05 16.19
CA SER A 16 -7.77 7.82 16.58
C SER A 16 -6.86 7.83 15.34
N PRO A 17 -5.62 8.34 15.41
CA PRO A 17 -4.65 8.22 14.31
C PRO A 17 -4.38 6.75 13.94
N THR A 18 -4.38 5.84 14.91
CA THR A 18 -4.20 4.40 14.63
C THR A 18 -5.36 3.80 13.86
N CYS A 19 -6.59 4.26 14.11
CA CYS A 19 -7.77 3.84 13.32
C CYS A 19 -7.68 4.30 11.85
N PHE A 20 -7.03 5.42 11.58
CA PHE A 20 -6.75 5.84 10.20
C PHE A 20 -5.80 4.84 9.52
N PHE A 21 -4.65 4.54 10.12
CA PHE A 21 -3.69 3.58 9.57
C PHE A 21 -4.28 2.17 9.40
N GLU A 22 -5.08 1.70 10.36
CA GLU A 22 -5.79 0.41 10.23
C GLU A 22 -6.71 0.34 9.01
N LYS A 23 -7.38 1.45 8.66
CA LYS A 23 -8.22 1.50 7.46
C LYS A 23 -7.38 1.41 6.20
N GLU A 24 -6.24 2.08 6.16
CA GLU A 24 -5.33 2.00 5.02
C GLU A 24 -4.72 0.59 4.88
N TYR A 25 -4.43 -0.12 5.97
CA TYR A 25 -4.01 -1.53 5.89
C TYR A 25 -5.14 -2.45 5.40
N ASN A 26 -6.39 -2.20 5.79
CA ASN A 26 -7.51 -2.93 5.19
C ASN A 26 -7.61 -2.64 3.69
N ARG A 27 -7.37 -1.39 3.25
CA ARG A 27 -7.31 -1.02 1.83
C ARG A 27 -6.17 -1.75 1.10
N MET A 28 -5.01 -1.94 1.72
CA MET A 28 -3.95 -2.79 1.14
C MET A 28 -4.42 -4.23 0.91
N THR A 29 -5.26 -4.77 1.80
CA THR A 29 -5.85 -6.10 1.62
C THR A 29 -6.87 -6.11 0.47
N GLU A 30 -7.64 -5.04 0.29
CA GLU A 30 -8.52 -4.87 -0.88
C GLU A 30 -7.73 -4.78 -2.18
N MET A 31 -6.58 -4.09 -2.18
CA MET A 31 -5.67 -4.03 -3.34
C MET A 31 -5.11 -5.41 -3.68
N SER A 32 -4.72 -6.20 -2.68
CA SER A 32 -4.29 -7.59 -2.85
C SER A 32 -5.38 -8.43 -3.53
N ALA A 33 -6.63 -8.36 -3.03
CA ALA A 33 -7.76 -9.06 -3.64
C ALA A 33 -8.02 -8.63 -5.10
N ALA A 34 -7.84 -7.34 -5.42
CA ALA A 34 -7.98 -6.85 -6.80
C ALA A 34 -6.88 -7.38 -7.73
N LEU A 35 -5.65 -7.59 -7.24
CA LEU A 35 -4.59 -8.24 -8.01
C LEU A 35 -4.91 -9.72 -8.27
N ASP A 36 -5.46 -10.43 -7.28
CA ASP A 36 -5.93 -11.80 -7.46
C ASP A 36 -7.08 -11.90 -8.48
N GLU A 37 -8.03 -10.96 -8.46
CA GLU A 37 -9.09 -10.90 -9.47
C GLU A 37 -8.53 -10.74 -10.88
N LEU A 38 -7.52 -9.86 -11.06
CA LEU A 38 -6.85 -9.68 -12.35
C LEU A 38 -6.10 -10.93 -12.80
N TYR A 39 -5.50 -11.70 -11.87
CA TYR A 39 -4.90 -13.00 -12.18
C TYR A 39 -5.95 -13.96 -12.78
N TRP A 40 -7.13 -14.03 -12.18
CA TRP A 40 -8.23 -14.87 -12.67
C TRP A 40 -8.81 -14.39 -14.01
N ASP A 41 -8.86 -13.08 -14.21
CA ASP A 41 -9.28 -12.51 -15.50
C ASP A 41 -8.29 -12.90 -16.62
N ILE A 42 -6.98 -12.92 -16.34
CA ILE A 42 -5.97 -13.43 -17.29
C ILE A 42 -6.19 -14.93 -17.58
N GLU A 43 -6.48 -15.74 -16.56
CA GLU A 43 -6.74 -17.17 -16.74
C GLU A 43 -7.98 -17.44 -17.60
N LYS A 44 -9.04 -16.66 -17.39
CA LYS A 44 -10.33 -16.85 -18.04
C LYS A 44 -10.36 -16.30 -19.46
N ASP A 45 -9.93 -15.05 -19.64
CA ASP A 45 -10.11 -14.29 -20.88
C ASP A 45 -8.80 -14.17 -21.68
N GLY A 46 -7.68 -14.65 -21.13
CA GLY A 46 -6.36 -14.54 -21.72
C GLY A 46 -5.83 -13.10 -21.75
N ILE A 47 -4.56 -12.95 -22.12
CA ILE A 47 -3.96 -11.63 -22.29
C ILE A 47 -4.51 -10.97 -23.57
N ASN A 48 -5.35 -9.97 -23.37
CA ASN A 48 -5.92 -9.13 -24.42
C ASN A 48 -5.75 -7.63 -24.08
N THR A 49 -6.05 -6.76 -25.04
CA THR A 49 -5.85 -5.30 -24.88
C THR A 49 -6.66 -4.72 -23.72
N HIS A 50 -7.84 -5.27 -23.42
CA HIS A 50 -8.62 -4.82 -22.28
C HIS A 50 -7.94 -5.18 -20.96
N ILE A 51 -7.52 -6.45 -20.81
CA ILE A 51 -6.80 -6.94 -19.63
C ILE A 51 -5.51 -6.16 -19.40
N ILE A 52 -4.69 -5.97 -20.44
CA ILE A 52 -3.44 -5.20 -20.35
C ILE A 52 -3.71 -3.77 -19.85
N ARG A 53 -4.73 -3.11 -20.39
CA ARG A 53 -5.10 -1.76 -19.95
C ARG A 53 -5.55 -1.76 -18.49
N THR A 54 -6.39 -2.70 -18.09
CA THR A 54 -6.91 -2.78 -16.72
C THR A 54 -5.76 -3.02 -15.73
N ILE A 55 -4.84 -3.95 -16.01
CA ILE A 55 -3.70 -4.19 -15.11
C ILE A 55 -2.83 -2.94 -15.02
N ASN A 56 -2.50 -2.29 -16.14
CA ASN A 56 -1.74 -1.06 -16.14
C ASN A 56 -2.38 0.06 -15.30
N GLU A 57 -3.68 0.29 -15.48
CA GLU A 57 -4.41 1.30 -14.71
C GLU A 57 -4.41 0.96 -13.22
N THR A 58 -4.66 -0.30 -12.86
CA THR A 58 -4.68 -0.78 -11.47
C THR A 58 -3.31 -0.67 -10.80
N VAL A 59 -2.26 -1.21 -11.43
CA VAL A 59 -0.89 -1.22 -10.90
C VAL A 59 -0.36 0.20 -10.70
N ASN A 60 -0.58 1.11 -11.65
CA ASN A 60 -0.17 2.51 -11.51
C ASN A 60 -0.95 3.22 -10.39
N THR A 61 -2.27 3.02 -10.33
CA THR A 61 -3.09 3.64 -9.27
C THR A 61 -2.66 3.16 -7.89
N PHE A 62 -2.43 1.86 -7.72
CA PHE A 62 -2.00 1.29 -6.44
C PHE A 62 -0.60 1.75 -6.06
N TYR A 63 0.35 1.81 -7.00
CA TYR A 63 1.68 2.34 -6.75
C TYR A 63 1.63 3.79 -6.22
N ASP A 64 0.86 4.66 -6.89
CA ASP A 64 0.77 6.07 -6.50
C ASP A 64 0.08 6.26 -5.14
N GLU A 65 -0.91 5.41 -4.82
CA GLU A 65 -1.56 5.41 -3.51
C GLU A 65 -0.63 4.92 -2.40
N LEU A 66 0.02 3.78 -2.60
CA LEU A 66 0.91 3.17 -1.61
C LEU A 66 2.19 3.98 -1.40
N SER A 67 2.77 4.55 -2.46
CA SER A 67 3.94 5.42 -2.34
C SER A 67 3.68 6.60 -1.40
N ARG A 68 2.54 7.29 -1.59
CA ARG A 68 2.13 8.40 -0.72
C ARG A 68 1.81 7.92 0.70
N PHE A 69 1.12 6.78 0.81
CA PHE A 69 0.77 6.22 2.10
C PHE A 69 2.02 5.81 2.91
N PHE A 70 2.96 5.11 2.32
CA PHE A 70 4.20 4.66 2.97
C PHE A 70 5.09 5.85 3.36
N ALA A 71 5.21 6.87 2.50
CA ALA A 71 5.94 8.09 2.85
C ALA A 71 5.31 8.81 4.07
N MET A 72 3.98 8.86 4.13
CA MET A 72 3.26 9.42 5.27
C MET A 72 3.43 8.57 6.54
N GLU A 73 3.30 7.25 6.42
CA GLU A 73 3.50 6.28 7.52
C GLU A 73 4.91 6.44 8.11
N GLU A 74 5.92 6.51 7.25
CA GLU A 74 7.30 6.69 7.67
C GLU A 74 7.50 8.03 8.40
N LYS A 75 7.03 9.13 7.79
CA LYS A 75 7.19 10.48 8.33
C LYS A 75 6.47 10.69 9.67
N LEU A 76 5.27 10.13 9.82
CA LEU A 76 4.40 10.43 10.95
C LEU A 76 4.50 9.42 12.08
N MET A 77 4.65 8.13 11.76
CA MET A 77 4.52 7.06 12.75
C MET A 77 5.83 6.29 12.95
N LEU A 78 6.45 5.81 11.88
CA LEU A 78 7.67 4.99 12.01
C LEU A 78 8.85 5.82 12.54
N LYS A 79 8.95 7.09 12.13
CA LYS A 79 9.96 8.01 12.67
C LYS A 79 9.86 8.15 14.19
N GLU A 80 8.68 8.42 14.73
CA GLU A 80 8.48 8.61 16.17
C GLU A 80 8.76 7.30 16.94
N LEU A 81 8.35 6.15 16.38
CA LEU A 81 8.72 4.83 16.94
C LEU A 81 10.23 4.61 16.99
N ARG A 82 10.95 4.98 15.93
CA ARG A 82 12.41 4.87 15.85
C ARG A 82 13.09 5.77 16.88
N GLU A 83 12.58 6.97 17.10
CA GLU A 83 13.12 7.90 18.11
C GLU A 83 12.93 7.38 19.54
N ILE A 84 11.78 6.76 19.84
CA ILE A 84 11.46 6.27 21.19
C ILE A 84 12.13 4.93 21.50
N LEU A 85 12.07 3.96 20.58
CA LEU A 85 12.56 2.59 20.81
C LEU A 85 13.99 2.37 20.35
N GLN A 86 14.54 3.27 19.51
CA GLN A 86 15.88 3.18 18.95
C GLN A 86 16.11 1.79 18.32
N GLU A 87 17.19 1.10 18.70
CA GLU A 87 17.59 -0.21 18.16
C GLU A 87 16.56 -1.34 18.39
N LYS A 88 15.56 -1.14 19.27
CA LYS A 88 14.50 -2.13 19.51
C LYS A 88 13.28 -1.94 18.61
N SER A 89 13.26 -0.89 17.78
CA SER A 89 12.12 -0.57 16.94
C SER A 89 12.00 -1.52 15.75
N MET A 90 10.78 -1.95 15.44
CA MET A 90 10.48 -2.66 14.20
C MET A 90 10.32 -1.71 12.99
N ALA A 91 10.45 -0.39 13.19
CA ALA A 91 10.26 0.63 12.16
C ALA A 91 11.10 0.40 10.89
N ASP A 92 12.36 -0.04 11.04
CA ASP A 92 13.25 -0.30 9.90
C ASP A 92 12.80 -1.52 9.11
N SER A 93 12.29 -2.56 9.79
CA SER A 93 11.72 -3.73 9.11
C SER A 93 10.52 -3.33 8.26
N PHE A 94 9.61 -2.49 8.78
CA PHE A 94 8.44 -2.03 8.03
C PHE A 94 8.81 -1.09 6.88
N THR A 95 9.81 -0.23 7.07
CA THR A 95 10.32 0.64 6.00
C THR A 95 10.89 -0.17 4.85
N ASN A 96 11.65 -1.23 5.15
CA ASN A 96 12.19 -2.13 4.12
C ASN A 96 11.09 -2.93 3.41
N GLU A 97 10.07 -3.39 4.14
CA GLU A 97 8.91 -4.08 3.56
C GLU A 97 8.14 -3.14 2.61
N ASN A 98 7.92 -1.88 3.00
CA ASN A 98 7.33 -0.85 2.14
C ASN A 98 8.11 -0.65 0.84
N ALA A 99 9.44 -0.51 0.95
CA ALA A 99 10.30 -0.35 -0.22
C ALA A 99 10.22 -1.56 -1.16
N ASN A 100 10.24 -2.78 -0.61
CA ASN A 100 10.13 -4.01 -1.41
C ASN A 100 8.79 -4.12 -2.14
N ILE A 101 7.68 -3.72 -1.51
CA ILE A 101 6.37 -3.65 -2.17
C ILE A 101 6.42 -2.70 -3.37
N LEU A 102 6.96 -1.50 -3.19
CA LEU A 102 7.06 -0.51 -4.28
C LEU A 102 7.95 -1.00 -5.43
N LEU A 103 9.05 -1.69 -5.12
CA LEU A 103 9.93 -2.28 -6.13
C LEU A 103 9.21 -3.35 -6.97
N LEU A 104 8.36 -4.18 -6.36
CA LEU A 104 7.56 -5.16 -7.12
C LEU A 104 6.51 -4.49 -8.00
N PHE A 105 5.88 -3.41 -7.53
CA PHE A 105 5.01 -2.60 -8.39
C PHE A 105 5.77 -1.99 -9.57
N GLU A 106 7.00 -1.51 -9.36
CA GLU A 106 7.85 -1.02 -10.46
C GLU A 106 8.24 -2.12 -11.44
N ALA A 107 8.58 -3.32 -10.95
CA ALA A 107 8.84 -4.47 -11.80
C ALA A 107 7.63 -4.81 -12.69
N LEU A 108 6.43 -4.86 -12.11
CA LEU A 108 5.18 -5.04 -12.87
C LEU A 108 4.99 -3.94 -13.90
N LYS A 109 5.18 -2.66 -13.55
CA LYS A 109 5.07 -1.54 -14.50
C LYS A 109 6.04 -1.69 -15.68
N ASN A 110 7.24 -2.18 -15.43
CA ASN A 110 8.26 -2.38 -16.48
C ASN A 110 7.91 -3.54 -17.43
N ILE A 111 7.28 -4.62 -16.94
CA ILE A 111 6.74 -5.69 -17.80
C ILE A 111 5.75 -5.11 -18.82
N PHE A 112 4.98 -4.10 -18.42
CA PHE A 112 3.99 -3.47 -19.28
C PHE A 112 4.52 -2.43 -20.29
N SER A 113 5.74 -1.90 -20.11
CA SER A 113 6.31 -0.97 -21.08
C SER A 113 6.68 -1.66 -22.41
N ASP A 114 6.94 -2.96 -22.38
CA ASP A 114 7.35 -3.76 -23.54
C ASP A 114 6.14 -4.50 -24.15
N ASN A 115 5.19 -3.72 -24.69
CA ASN A 115 3.85 -4.17 -25.15
C ASN A 115 3.83 -5.34 -26.15
N ASP A 116 4.92 -5.61 -26.88
CA ASP A 116 4.96 -6.67 -27.89
C ASP A 116 5.29 -8.06 -27.32
N GLU A 117 5.76 -8.16 -26.06
CA GLU A 117 6.21 -9.43 -25.46
C GLU A 117 5.36 -9.93 -24.27
N ILE A 118 4.47 -9.11 -23.72
CA ILE A 118 3.62 -9.46 -22.55
C ILE A 118 2.87 -10.80 -22.73
N ARG A 119 2.45 -11.14 -23.95
CA ARG A 119 1.79 -12.43 -24.22
C ARG A 119 2.71 -13.64 -24.00
N LYS A 120 4.01 -13.48 -24.23
CA LYS A 120 5.04 -14.50 -23.96
C LYS A 120 5.42 -14.52 -22.48
N GLU A 121 5.25 -13.39 -21.79
CA GLU A 121 5.56 -13.22 -20.37
C GLU A 121 4.35 -13.45 -19.45
N LYS A 122 3.27 -14.07 -19.93
CA LYS A 122 2.05 -14.33 -19.15
C LYS A 122 2.36 -14.95 -17.78
N ASP A 123 3.14 -16.03 -17.77
CA ASP A 123 3.43 -16.78 -16.55
C ASP A 123 4.24 -15.95 -15.56
N LEU A 124 5.17 -15.11 -16.07
CA LEU A 124 5.96 -14.19 -15.25
C LEU A 124 5.06 -13.11 -14.65
N LEU A 125 4.24 -12.45 -15.48
CA LEU A 125 3.28 -11.44 -15.03
C LEU A 125 2.37 -11.98 -13.92
N GLN A 126 1.83 -13.18 -14.11
CA GLN A 126 0.97 -13.82 -13.13
C GLN A 126 1.72 -14.19 -11.84
N ALA A 127 2.94 -14.68 -11.94
CA ALA A 127 3.77 -14.98 -10.77
C ALA A 127 4.08 -13.71 -9.95
N GLU A 128 4.44 -12.61 -10.61
CA GLU A 128 4.71 -11.32 -9.97
C GLU A 128 3.44 -10.74 -9.32
N MET A 129 2.29 -10.86 -9.97
CA MET A 129 1.01 -10.43 -9.39
C MET A 129 0.65 -11.20 -8.12
N ILE A 130 0.80 -12.53 -8.12
CA ILE A 130 0.57 -13.37 -6.94
C ILE A 130 1.56 -13.01 -5.83
N ALA A 131 2.84 -12.86 -6.16
CA ALA A 131 3.87 -12.51 -5.18
C ALA A 131 3.58 -11.15 -4.52
N LEU A 132 3.13 -10.17 -5.31
CA LEU A 132 2.75 -8.86 -4.80
C LEU A 132 1.47 -8.91 -3.95
N ALA A 133 0.47 -9.68 -4.36
CA ALA A 133 -0.77 -9.87 -3.61
C ALA A 133 -0.50 -10.49 -2.23
N ASP A 134 0.33 -11.55 -2.16
CA ASP A 134 0.75 -12.17 -0.89
C ASP A 134 1.53 -11.19 -0.01
N LEU A 135 2.47 -10.45 -0.61
CA LEU A 135 3.28 -9.49 0.13
C LEU A 135 2.42 -8.37 0.74
N LEU A 136 1.49 -7.80 -0.03
CA LEU A 136 0.54 -6.78 0.45
C LEU A 136 -0.31 -7.29 1.60
N GLN A 137 -0.86 -8.51 1.47
CA GLN A 137 -1.72 -9.10 2.50
C GLN A 137 -0.93 -9.37 3.78
N ARG A 138 0.28 -9.93 3.67
CA ARG A 138 1.15 -10.23 4.81
C ARG A 138 1.61 -8.95 5.51
N ASP A 139 2.04 -7.93 4.75
CA ASP A 139 2.47 -6.66 5.32
C ASP A 139 1.31 -5.94 6.03
N ALA A 140 0.14 -5.86 5.40
CA ALA A 140 -1.06 -5.28 5.99
C ALA A 140 -1.45 -5.97 7.31
N HIS A 141 -1.42 -7.30 7.34
CA HIS A 141 -1.70 -8.07 8.55
C HIS A 141 -0.66 -7.80 9.64
N LYS A 142 0.63 -7.85 9.31
CA LYS A 142 1.72 -7.59 10.25
C LYS A 142 1.61 -6.19 10.84
N LYS A 143 1.29 -5.17 10.04
CA LYS A 143 1.13 -3.81 10.52
C LYS A 143 -0.10 -3.64 11.40
N LYS A 144 -1.23 -4.25 11.04
CA LYS A 144 -2.43 -4.21 11.86
C LYS A 144 -2.25 -4.87 13.23
N GLU A 145 -1.61 -6.03 13.29
CA GLU A 145 -1.50 -6.80 14.53
C GLU A 145 -0.28 -6.40 15.39
N ILE A 146 0.83 -6.03 14.75
CA ILE A 146 2.09 -5.76 15.43
C ILE A 146 2.36 -4.26 15.53
N LEU A 147 2.40 -3.55 14.39
CA LEU A 147 2.77 -2.14 14.37
C LEU A 147 1.77 -1.28 15.16
N ILE A 148 0.47 -1.44 14.92
CA ILE A 148 -0.55 -0.68 15.65
C ILE A 148 -0.52 -0.97 17.15
N ARG A 149 -0.29 -2.23 17.53
CA ARG A 149 -0.16 -2.61 18.93
C ARG A 149 1.07 -1.96 19.57
N GLU A 150 2.21 -1.97 18.87
CA GLU A 150 3.44 -1.32 19.33
C GLU A 150 3.24 0.19 19.49
N VAL A 151 2.63 0.84 18.50
CA VAL A 151 2.28 2.27 18.53
C VAL A 151 1.43 2.61 19.74
N ASN A 152 0.32 1.88 19.94
CA ASN A 152 -0.58 2.14 21.08
C ASN A 152 0.07 1.85 22.44
N SER A 153 1.09 1.00 22.49
CA SER A 153 1.76 0.63 23.75
C SER A 153 2.91 1.57 24.11
N VAL A 154 3.55 2.18 23.10
CA VAL A 154 4.82 2.90 23.26
C VAL A 154 4.67 4.40 23.04
N LEU A 155 3.87 4.83 22.07
CA LEU A 155 3.74 6.25 21.78
C LEU A 155 2.90 6.93 22.86
N PRO A 156 3.42 7.98 23.52
CA PRO A 156 2.62 8.73 24.47
C PRO A 156 1.51 9.51 23.76
N LYS A 157 0.46 9.84 24.53
CA LYS A 157 -0.80 10.37 23.98
C LYS A 157 -0.64 11.70 23.24
N ASP A 158 0.25 12.56 23.73
CA ASP A 158 0.62 13.83 23.10
C ASP A 158 1.15 13.61 21.66
N LYS A 159 2.00 12.60 21.46
CA LYS A 159 2.48 12.22 20.11
C LYS A 159 1.37 11.70 19.22
N LEU A 160 0.46 10.90 19.75
CA LEU A 160 -0.71 10.43 18.98
C LEU A 160 -1.63 11.61 18.62
N ASP A 161 -1.82 12.57 19.52
CA ASP A 161 -2.58 13.78 19.25
C ASP A 161 -1.91 14.65 18.16
N GLU A 162 -0.57 14.81 18.18
CA GLU A 162 0.19 15.48 17.13
C GLU A 162 0.04 14.80 15.75
N ILE A 163 0.16 13.47 15.70
CA ILE A 163 -0.03 12.70 14.46
C ILE A 163 -1.46 12.91 13.94
N ARG A 164 -2.46 12.85 14.82
CA ARG A 164 -3.85 13.09 14.45
C ARG A 164 -4.04 14.48 13.84
N ASP A 165 -3.39 15.49 14.38
CA ASP A 165 -3.54 16.87 13.89
C ASP A 165 -2.85 17.06 12.54
N LYS A 166 -1.66 16.48 12.33
CA LYS A 166 -0.99 16.44 11.01
C LYS A 166 -1.83 15.73 9.94
N LEU A 167 -2.51 14.64 10.31
CA LEU A 167 -3.44 13.94 9.41
C LEU A 167 -4.66 14.81 9.03
N LYS A 168 -5.12 15.73 9.91
CA LYS A 168 -6.27 16.61 9.64
C LYS A 168 -5.94 17.76 8.71
N GLU A 169 -4.75 18.34 8.86
CA GLU A 169 -4.34 19.52 8.10
C GLU A 169 -4.06 19.19 6.63
N GLY A 170 -4.04 17.90 6.28
CA GLY A 170 -3.63 17.46 4.95
C GLY A 170 -2.21 17.93 4.64
N ASP A 171 -1.40 18.18 5.68
CA ASP A 171 -0.03 18.70 5.62
C ASP A 171 0.93 17.58 5.19
N LEU A 172 0.58 17.04 4.03
CA LEU A 172 1.32 16.11 3.18
C LEU A 172 1.98 16.88 2.03
N ALA A 173 1.91 18.22 2.06
CA ALA A 173 2.52 19.15 1.11
C ALA A 173 4.06 19.16 1.27
N GLY A 174 4.68 18.08 0.86
CA GLY A 174 6.14 17.93 0.85
C GLY A 174 6.61 16.60 0.25
N VAL A 175 5.76 15.94 -0.53
CA VAL A 175 6.14 14.86 -1.47
C VAL A 175 6.00 15.42 -2.88
#